data_AF-A0A2D5X6Z1-F1
#
_entry.id   AF-A0A2D5X6Z1-F1
#
_cell.length_a   1.000
_cell.length_b   1.000
_cell.length_c   1.000
_cell.angle_alpha   90.00
_cell.angle_beta   90.00
_cell.angle_gamma   90.00
#
_symmetry.space_group_name_H-M   'P 1'
#
loop_
_entity.id
_entity.type
_entity.pdbx_description
1 polymer ?
#
loop_
_entity_poly.entity_id
_entity_poly.type
_entity_poly.pdbx_seq_one_letter_code
_entity_poly.pdbx_strand_id
1 'polypeptide(L)' 'YLLDMDLSVLGASWPEYEEYAKSVRQEYAHVAKVSYRVGRTQVLKGLLAHPRLYLTDYYYQRLEAQARKNIRRELTLLAA' A
#
# COMPACT_ATOMS: atom_id res chain seq x y z
N TYR A 1 -0.33 -18.34 -1.49
CA TYR A 1 -1.60 -17.80 -2.02
C TYR A 1 -2.38 -16.97 -1.00
N LEU A 2 -2.24 -17.17 0.32
CA LEU A 2 -2.82 -16.28 1.33
C LEU A 2 -2.25 -14.84 1.26
N LEU A 3 -0.93 -14.71 1.07
CA LEU A 3 -0.25 -13.41 0.97
C LEU A 3 -0.82 -12.52 -0.14
N ASP A 4 -1.09 -13.08 -1.32
CA ASP A 4 -1.68 -12.32 -2.44
C ASP A 4 -3.09 -11.79 -2.09
N MET A 5 -3.84 -12.57 -1.30
CA MET A 5 -5.16 -12.17 -0.82
C MET A 5 -5.05 -11.05 0.22
N ASP A 6 -4.12 -11.17 1.18
CA ASP A 6 -3.87 -10.15 2.21
C ASP A 6 -3.41 -8.83 1.57
N LEU A 7 -2.63 -8.89 0.50
CA LEU A 7 -2.13 -7.73 -0.24
C LEU A 7 -3.10 -7.25 -1.34
N SER A 8 -4.25 -7.89 -1.54
CA SER A 8 -5.17 -7.57 -2.64
C SER A 8 -5.68 -6.14 -2.61
N VAL A 9 -5.87 -5.57 -1.40
CA VAL A 9 -6.30 -4.18 -1.20
C VAL A 9 -5.34 -3.18 -1.85
N LEU A 10 -4.06 -3.53 -1.99
CA LEU A 10 -3.09 -2.66 -2.65
C LEU A 10 -3.53 -2.38 -4.10
N GLY A 11 -4.06 -3.38 -4.80
CA GLY A 11 -4.51 -3.30 -6.19
C GLY A 11 -5.94 -2.80 -6.39
N ALA A 12 -6.63 -2.36 -5.33
CA ALA A 12 -7.97 -1.81 -5.42
C ALA A 12 -8.01 -0.48 -6.21
N SER A 13 -9.22 0.02 -6.49
CA SER A 13 -9.35 1.36 -7.05
C SER A 13 -8.76 2.42 -6.11
N TRP A 14 -8.36 3.58 -6.62
CA TRP A 14 -7.79 4.63 -5.76
C TRP A 14 -8.73 5.02 -4.60
N PRO A 15 -10.05 5.25 -4.80
CA PRO A 15 -10.95 5.58 -3.71
C PRO A 15 -10.96 4.53 -2.59
N GLU A 16 -11.00 3.24 -2.94
CA GLU A 16 -10.98 2.14 -1.96
C GLU A 16 -9.64 2.06 -1.23
N TYR A 17 -8.53 2.20 -1.95
CA TYR A 17 -7.20 2.22 -1.36
C TYR A 17 -6.99 3.41 -0.42
N GLU A 18 -7.49 4.59 -0.81
CA GLU A 18 -7.39 5.80 0.00
C GLU A 18 -8.17 5.66 1.31
N GLU A 19 -9.36 5.05 1.27
CA GLU A 19 -10.13 4.76 2.47
C GLU A 19 -9.40 3.77 3.38
N TYR A 20 -8.87 2.68 2.80
CA TYR A 20 -8.00 1.75 3.52
C TYR A 20 -6.82 2.46 4.19
N ALA A 21 -6.10 3.33 3.46
CA ALA A 21 -4.96 4.07 4.01
C ALA A 21 -5.37 5.05 5.13
N LYS A 22 -6.56 5.66 5.04
CA LYS A 22 -7.14 6.49 6.12
C LYS A 22 -7.48 5.64 7.35
N SER A 23 -8.08 4.46 7.18
CA SER A 23 -8.36 3.54 8.29
C SER A 23 -7.08 3.12 8.99
N VAL A 24 -6.04 2.74 8.23
CA VAL A 24 -4.71 2.46 8.78
C VAL A 24 -4.17 3.67 9.55
N ARG A 25 -4.30 4.89 9.02
CA ARG A 25 -3.88 6.10 9.76
C ARG A 25 -4.64 6.26 11.07
N GLN A 26 -5.92 5.92 11.12
CA GLN A 26 -6.75 6.01 12.33
C GLN A 26 -6.38 4.95 13.37
N GLU A 27 -6.09 3.71 12.97
CA GLU A 27 -5.61 2.66 13.89
C GLU A 27 -4.33 3.09 14.62
N TYR A 28 -3.44 3.76 13.89
CA TYR A 28 -2.20 4.32 14.44
C TYR A 28 -2.37 5.78 14.93
N ALA A 29 -3.58 6.24 15.24
CA ALA A 29 -3.82 7.63 15.69
C ALA A 29 -2.98 8.02 16.92
N HIS A 30 -2.71 7.05 17.80
CA HIS A 30 -1.85 7.19 18.98
C HIS A 30 -0.36 7.41 18.65
N VAL A 31 0.07 7.11 17.40
CA VAL A 31 1.43 7.37 16.92
C VAL A 31 1.54 8.80 16.39
N ALA A 32 2.60 9.49 16.81
CA ALA A 32 2.92 10.82 16.33
C ALA A 32 2.99 10.88 14.80
N LYS A 33 2.43 11.95 14.20
CA LYS A 33 2.30 12.07 12.74
C LYS A 33 3.63 11.85 12.00
N VAL A 34 4.73 12.42 12.49
CA VAL A 34 6.05 12.27 11.87
C VAL A 34 6.51 10.82 11.89
N SER A 35 6.41 10.14 13.04
CA SER A 35 6.78 8.73 13.18
C SER A 35 5.93 7.81 12.31
N TYR A 36 4.61 8.05 12.22
CA TYR A 36 3.72 7.32 11.32
C TYR A 36 4.15 7.49 9.86
N ARG A 37 4.41 8.74 9.42
CA ARG A 37 4.84 9.03 8.04
C ARG A 37 6.13 8.29 7.68
N VAL A 38 7.13 8.32 8.58
CA VAL A 38 8.41 7.62 8.38
C VAL A 38 8.19 6.11 8.28
N GLY A 39 7.49 5.51 9.25
CA GLY A 39 7.23 4.07 9.27
C GLY A 39 6.43 3.59 8.07
N ARG A 40 5.33 4.29 7.74
CA ARG A 40 4.49 3.97 6.56
C ARG A 40 5.28 4.10 5.26
N THR A 41 6.10 5.14 5.12
CA THR A 41 6.98 5.32 3.95
C THR A 41 7.95 4.15 3.80
N GLN A 42 8.56 3.68 4.89
CA GLN A 42 9.48 2.55 4.86
C GLN A 42 8.78 1.26 4.40
N VAL A 43 7.60 0.96 4.93
CA VAL A 43 6.79 -0.21 4.52
C VAL A 43 6.48 -0.16 3.03
N LEU A 44 5.97 0.97 2.54
CA LEU A 44 5.58 1.15 1.14
C LEU A 44 6.77 1.06 0.17
N LYS A 45 7.92 1.63 0.56
CA LYS A 45 9.17 1.49 -0.22
C LYS A 45 9.66 0.04 -0.23
N GLY A 46 9.57 -0.66 0.91
CA GLY A 46 9.90 -2.07 1.02
C GLY A 46 9.05 -2.94 0.09
N LEU A 47 7.73 -2.69 0.03
CA LEU A 47 6.85 -3.34 -0.93
C LEU A 47 7.31 -3.09 -2.39
N LEU A 48 7.55 -1.83 -2.77
CA LEU A 48 7.97 -1.51 -4.14
C LEU A 48 9.31 -2.12 -4.56
N ALA A 49 10.20 -2.40 -3.61
CA ALA A 49 11.50 -3.02 -3.87
C ALA A 49 11.38 -4.48 -4.33
N HIS A 50 10.24 -5.15 -4.06
CA HIS A 50 10.00 -6.50 -4.55
C HIS A 50 9.73 -6.48 -6.07
N PRO A 51 10.29 -7.41 -6.87
CA PRO A 51 10.02 -7.49 -8.30
C PRO A 51 8.55 -7.76 -8.64
N ARG A 52 7.85 -8.52 -7.79
CA ARG A 52 6.41 -8.80 -7.85
C ARG A 52 5.80 -8.60 -6.47
N LEU A 53 4.70 -7.87 -6.39
CA LEU A 53 3.90 -7.77 -5.16
C LEU A 53 3.00 -9.01 -5.01
N TYR A 54 2.49 -9.50 -6.13
CA TYR A 54 1.66 -10.70 -6.18
C TYR A 54 2.45 -11.87 -6.79
N LEU A 55 2.56 -12.95 -6.03
CA LEU A 55 3.36 -14.13 -6.39
C LEU A 55 2.68 -14.95 -7.48
N THR A 56 1.37 -14.85 -7.59
CA THR A 56 0.56 -15.71 -8.44
C THR A 56 0.17 -14.96 -9.69
N ASP A 57 0.15 -15.64 -10.85
CA ASP A 57 -0.12 -14.96 -12.11
C ASP A 57 -1.53 -14.38 -12.17
N TYR A 58 -2.50 -15.03 -11.51
CA TYR A 58 -3.87 -14.54 -11.40
C TYR A 58 -3.95 -13.13 -10.78
N TYR A 59 -3.28 -12.91 -9.64
CA TYR A 59 -3.28 -11.63 -8.93
C TYR A 59 -2.34 -10.64 -9.60
N TYR A 60 -1.16 -11.09 -10.02
CA TYR A 60 -0.18 -10.24 -10.69
C TYR A 60 -0.76 -9.56 -11.93
N GLN A 61 -1.40 -10.32 -12.81
CA GLN A 61 -1.97 -9.78 -14.05
C GLN A 61 -3.11 -8.78 -13.79
N ARG A 62 -3.85 -8.95 -12.69
CA ARG A 62 -5.02 -8.11 -12.36
C ARG A 62 -4.69 -6.89 -11.54
N LEU A 63 -3.77 -7.02 -10.58
CA LEU A 63 -3.62 -6.06 -9.47
C LEU A 63 -2.25 -5.36 -9.44
N GLU A 64 -1.18 -5.97 -9.97
CA GLU A 64 0.20 -5.46 -9.79
C GLU A 64 0.35 -4.00 -10.25
N ALA A 65 -0.15 -3.69 -11.45
CA ALA A 65 -0.02 -2.37 -12.02
C ALA A 65 -0.78 -1.31 -11.20
N GLN A 66 -1.98 -1.63 -10.72
CA GLN A 66 -2.77 -0.74 -9.89
C GLN A 66 -2.15 -0.58 -8.50
N ALA A 67 -1.68 -1.67 -7.90
CA ALA A 67 -1.00 -1.66 -6.61
C ALA A 67 0.22 -0.75 -6.59
N ARG A 68 1.08 -0.86 -7.60
CA ARG A 68 2.24 0.02 -7.71
C ARG A 68 1.86 1.49 -7.95
N LYS A 69 0.76 1.78 -8.64
CA LYS A 69 0.26 3.16 -8.80
C LYS A 69 -0.24 3.73 -7.48
N ASN A 70 -1.04 2.96 -6.74
CA ASN A 70 -1.57 3.36 -5.44
C ASN A 70 -0.44 3.63 -4.43
N ILE A 71 0.53 2.70 -4.31
CA ILE A 71 1.67 2.88 -3.39
C ILE A 71 2.47 4.14 -3.74
N ARG A 72 2.79 4.37 -5.02
CA ARG A 72 3.51 5.58 -5.43
C ARG A 72 2.74 6.85 -5.13
N ARG A 73 1.42 6.84 -5.32
CA ARG A 73 0.57 7.99 -4.99
C ARG A 73 0.52 8.26 -3.49
N GLU A 74 0.39 7.24 -2.66
CA GLU A 74 0.44 7.39 -1.19
C GLU A 74 1.80 7.96 -0.76
N LEU A 75 2.91 7.47 -1.33
CA LEU A 75 4.25 8.01 -1.05
C LEU A 75 4.36 9.50 -1.37
N THR A 76 3.81 9.97 -2.49
CA THR A 76 3.77 11.41 -2.82
C THR A 76 2.96 12.20 -1.79
N LEU A 77 1.81 11.69 -1.36
CA LEU A 77 0.97 12.35 -0.34
C LEU A 77 1.64 12.37 1.04
N LEU A 78 2.41 11.34 1.37
CA LEU A 78 3.17 11.27 2.62
C LEU A 78 4.38 12.21 2.62
N ALA A 79 4.89 12.62 1.46
CA ALA A 79 5.99 13.57 1.34
C ALA A 79 5.56 15.05 1.40
N ALA A 80 4.27 15.35 1.14
CA ALA A 80 3.71 16.71 1.13
C ALA A 80 3.46 17.31 2.53
#